data_AF-A0A351SSI2-F1
#
_entry.id   AF-A0A351SSI2-F1
#
_cell.length_a   1.000
_cell.length_b   1.000
_cell.length_c   1.000
_cell.angle_alpha   90.00
_cell.angle_beta   90.00
_cell.angle_gamma   90.00
#
_symmetry.space_group_name_H-M   'P 1'
#
loop_
_entity.id
_entity.type
_entity.pdbx_description
1 polymer ?
#
loop_
_entity_poly.entity_id
_entity_poly.type
_entity_poly.pdbx_seq_one_letter_code
_entity_poly.pdbx_strand_id
1 'polypeptide(L)'
;MFEEIAYDNGQLINPNLVDYVLPSFGDMPPAIDPICVEVPDRNGPFGAKGIGESALIPVAPAIANAVFDAVGVRIRDLPIKAEKIFLALEETKAKS
;
A
#
# COMPACT_ATOMS: atom_id res chain seq x y z
N MET A 1 1.16 -2.45 3.17
CA MET A 1 1.59 -3.83 3.53
C MET A 1 1.92 -3.95 5.01
N PHE A 2 2.39 -2.88 5.65
CA PHE A 2 2.94 -2.92 7.01
C PHE A 2 2.03 -2.23 8.03
N GLU A 3 1.82 -0.92 7.87
CA GLU A 3 1.12 -0.07 8.82
C GLU A 3 -0.34 -0.49 9.08
N GLU A 4 -0.69 -0.59 10.35
CA GLU A 4 -2.04 -0.88 10.87
C GLU A 4 -2.14 -0.34 12.29
N ILE A 5 -3.24 0.31 12.64
CA ILE A 5 -3.54 0.68 14.03
C ILE A 5 -4.50 -0.37 14.58
N ALA A 6 -4.07 -1.11 15.61
CA ALA A 6 -4.82 -2.23 16.17
C ALA A 6 -5.42 -1.87 17.53
N TYR A 7 -6.67 -2.25 17.74
CA TYR A 7 -7.39 -2.04 19.00
C TYR A 7 -7.89 -3.36 19.59
N ASP A 8 -7.83 -3.46 20.92
CA ASP A 8 -8.49 -4.51 21.69
C ASP A 8 -9.32 -3.86 22.81
N ASN A 9 -10.62 -4.16 22.87
CA ASN A 9 -11.55 -3.58 23.84
C ASN A 9 -11.46 -2.04 23.97
N GLY A 10 -11.24 -1.35 22.84
CA GLY A 10 -11.10 0.10 22.76
C GLY A 10 -9.72 0.64 23.14
N GLN A 11 -8.79 -0.21 23.57
CA GLN A 11 -7.40 0.14 23.87
C GLN A 11 -6.53 -0.05 22.64
N LEU A 12 -5.69 0.94 22.32
CA LEU A 12 -4.65 0.81 21.29
C LEU A 12 -3.58 -0.17 21.79
N ILE A 13 -3.35 -1.26 21.05
CA ILE A 13 -2.45 -2.35 21.47
C ILE A 13 -1.07 -2.31 20.81
N ASN A 14 -0.87 -1.50 19.76
CA ASN A 14 0.42 -1.34 19.09
C ASN A 14 0.94 0.12 19.02
N PRO A 15 0.98 0.90 20.14
CA PRO A 15 1.40 2.31 20.13
C PRO A 15 2.93 2.51 20.05
N ASN A 16 3.67 1.53 19.55
CA ASN A 16 5.13 1.52 19.52
C ASN A 16 5.65 1.17 18.12
N LEU A 17 6.91 1.48 17.83
CA LEU A 17 7.51 1.29 16.50
C LEU A 17 7.95 -0.15 16.19
N VAL A 18 7.78 -1.07 17.14
CA VAL A 18 8.02 -2.51 16.92
C VAL A 18 6.76 -3.13 16.30
N ASP A 19 5.60 -2.85 16.87
CA ASP A 19 4.32 -3.44 16.46
C ASP A 19 3.57 -2.59 15.41
N TYR A 20 3.73 -1.26 15.42
CA TYR A 20 3.35 -0.39 14.30
C TYR A 20 4.51 -0.37 13.30
N VAL A 21 4.55 -1.39 12.44
CA VAL A 21 5.69 -1.60 11.55
C VAL A 21 5.74 -0.50 10.49
N LEU A 22 6.78 0.33 10.57
CA LEU A 22 7.17 1.23 9.49
C LEU A 22 8.08 0.48 8.50
N PRO A 23 7.90 0.68 7.17
CA PRO A 23 8.84 0.16 6.19
C PRO A 23 10.26 0.66 6.43
N SER A 24 11.23 -0.23 6.35
CA SER A 24 12.66 0.06 6.40
C SER A 24 13.27 0.13 4.99
N PHE A 25 14.55 0.49 4.88
CA PHE A 25 15.24 0.47 3.58
C PHE A 25 15.26 -0.91 2.92
N GLY A 26 15.20 -2.00 3.68
CA GLY A 26 15.16 -3.37 3.14
C GLY A 26 13.81 -3.72 2.51
N ASP A 27 12.75 -2.98 2.83
CA ASP A 27 11.39 -3.20 2.33
C ASP A 27 11.10 -2.43 1.04
N MET A 28 11.99 -1.52 0.65
CA MET A 28 11.84 -0.70 -0.54
C MET A 28 12.06 -1.52 -1.82
N PRO A 29 11.33 -1.22 -2.92
CA PRO A 29 11.66 -1.78 -4.21
C PRO A 29 13.11 -1.39 -4.61
N PRO A 30 13.78 -2.21 -5.42
CA PRO A 30 15.17 -1.94 -5.82
C PRO A 30 15.33 -0.65 -6.63
N ALA A 31 14.25 -0.16 -7.25
CA ALA A 31 14.22 1.09 -7.98
C ALA A 31 12.84 1.75 -7.86
N ILE A 32 12.84 3.09 -7.88
CA ILE A 32 11.67 3.94 -8.08
C ILE A 32 12.00 4.84 -9.25
N ASP A 33 11.19 4.79 -10.31
CA ASP A 33 11.37 5.59 -11.52
C ASP A 33 10.27 6.66 -11.61
N PRO A 34 10.53 7.91 -11.18
CA PRO A 34 9.54 8.98 -11.23
C PRO A 34 9.44 9.58 -12.63
N ILE A 35 8.22 9.60 -13.18
CA ILE A 35 7.93 10.25 -14.46
C ILE A 35 7.26 11.60 -14.20
N CYS A 36 7.96 12.70 -14.51
CA CYS A 36 7.41 14.04 -14.43
C CYS A 36 6.57 14.35 -15.67
N VAL A 37 5.26 14.52 -15.49
CA VAL A 37 4.33 14.93 -16.56
C VAL A 37 3.94 16.38 -16.34
N GLU A 38 4.37 17.24 -17.24
CA GLU A 38 4.14 18.69 -17.15
C GLU A 38 2.91 19.09 -17.96
N VAL A 39 1.83 19.41 -17.23
CA VAL A 39 0.64 20.05 -17.80
C VAL A 39 0.38 21.32 -16.99
N PRO A 40 0.62 22.53 -17.54
CA PRO A 40 0.52 23.77 -16.78
C PRO A 40 -0.86 24.01 -16.17
N ASP A 41 -0.90 24.39 -14.89
CA ASP A 41 -2.10 24.98 -14.27
C ASP A 41 -2.11 26.49 -14.52
N ARG A 42 -3.23 27.01 -15.06
CA ARG A 42 -3.40 28.45 -15.30
C ARG A 42 -3.35 29.28 -14.02
N ASN A 43 -3.68 28.67 -12.88
CA ASN A 43 -3.71 29.35 -11.58
C ASN A 43 -2.44 29.11 -10.75
N GLY A 44 -1.58 28.18 -11.18
CA GLY A 44 -0.37 27.82 -10.46
C GLY A 44 0.80 28.77 -10.76
N PRO A 45 1.66 29.08 -9.78
CA PRO A 45 2.87 29.85 -10.05
C PRO A 45 3.74 29.08 -11.05
N PHE A 46 4.13 29.75 -12.14
CA PHE A 46 4.89 29.13 -13.24
C PHE A 46 4.22 27.87 -13.85
N GLY A 47 2.90 27.70 -13.69
CA GLY A 47 2.19 26.50 -14.16
C GLY A 47 2.22 25.29 -13.21
N ALA A 48 2.78 25.42 -12.01
CA ALA A 48 2.95 24.32 -11.07
C ALA A 48 1.62 23.78 -10.49
N LYS A 49 1.63 22.51 -10.09
CA LYS A 49 0.54 21.81 -9.39
C LYS A 49 1.05 21.15 -8.11
N GLY A 50 0.15 20.89 -7.16
CA GLY A 50 0.48 20.12 -5.96
C GLY A 50 0.76 18.65 -6.30
N ILE A 51 1.84 18.09 -5.72
CA ILE A 51 2.26 16.69 -5.95
C ILE A 51 2.41 15.87 -4.67
N GLY A 52 2.50 16.52 -3.49
CA GLY A 52 2.83 15.86 -2.23
C GLY A 52 1.93 14.67 -1.88
N GLU A 53 0.62 14.81 -2.07
CA GLU A 53 -0.35 13.74 -1.81
C GLU A 53 -0.53 12.80 -3.01
N SER A 54 -0.50 13.36 -4.22
CA SER A 54 -0.76 12.61 -5.46
C SER A 54 0.27 11.53 -5.74
N ALA A 55 1.50 11.67 -5.23
CA ALA A 55 2.52 10.64 -5.30
C ALA A 55 2.19 9.40 -4.43
N LEU A 56 1.45 9.57 -3.34
CA LEU A 56 1.11 8.48 -2.40
C LEU A 56 -0.15 7.71 -2.82
N ILE A 57 -1.17 8.43 -3.30
CA ILE A 57 -2.49 7.87 -3.66
C ILE A 57 -2.42 6.60 -4.52
N PRO A 58 -1.62 6.52 -5.61
CA PRO A 58 -1.63 5.36 -6.50
C PRO A 58 -0.91 4.13 -5.91
N VAL A 59 -0.14 4.27 -4.84
CA VAL A 59 0.74 3.21 -4.32
C VAL A 59 -0.06 1.98 -3.84
N ALA A 60 -1.05 2.18 -2.97
CA ALA A 60 -1.85 1.08 -2.42
C ALA A 60 -2.60 0.28 -3.50
N PRO A 61 -3.36 0.89 -4.44
CA PRO A 61 -4.04 0.14 -5.49
C PRO A 61 -3.08 -0.50 -6.50
N ALA A 62 -1.93 0.11 -6.79
CA ALA A 62 -0.92 -0.49 -7.67
C ALA A 62 -0.38 -1.80 -7.07
N ILE A 63 -0.02 -1.81 -5.78
CA ILE A 63 0.41 -3.02 -5.07
C ILE A 63 -0.72 -4.06 -5.04
N ALA A 64 -1.96 -3.65 -4.73
CA ALA A 64 -3.10 -4.56 -4.69
C ALA A 64 -3.38 -5.24 -6.04
N ASN A 65 -3.18 -4.52 -7.14
CA ASN A 65 -3.29 -5.06 -8.50
C ASN A 65 -2.14 -6.00 -8.83
N ALA A 66 -0.90 -5.66 -8.46
CA ALA A 66 0.26 -6.51 -8.66
C ALA A 66 0.13 -7.85 -7.91
N VAL A 67 -0.38 -7.84 -6.68
CA VAL A 67 -0.64 -9.07 -5.90
C VAL A 67 -1.68 -9.96 -6.61
N PHE A 68 -2.78 -9.38 -7.09
CA PHE A 68 -3.80 -10.13 -7.81
C PHE A 68 -3.28 -10.69 -9.14
N ASP A 69 -2.50 -9.92 -9.89
CA ASP A 69 -1.88 -10.37 -11.13
C ASP A 69 -0.92 -11.54 -10.88
N ALA A 70 -0.14 -11.48 -9.79
CA ALA A 70 0.85 -12.50 -9.46
C ALA A 70 0.25 -13.82 -8.97
N VAL A 71 -0.82 -13.78 -8.16
CA VAL A 71 -1.31 -14.97 -7.44
C VAL A 71 -2.81 -15.25 -7.61
N GLY A 72 -3.53 -14.44 -8.38
CA GLY A 72 -4.95 -14.65 -8.73
C GLY A 72 -5.96 -14.33 -7.61
N VAL A 73 -5.52 -14.04 -6.39
CA VAL A 73 -6.42 -13.72 -5.26
C VAL A 73 -6.53 -12.21 -5.04
N ARG A 74 -7.74 -11.73 -4.77
CA ARG A 74 -8.02 -10.30 -4.60
C ARG A 74 -8.15 -9.95 -3.12
N ILE A 75 -7.13 -9.32 -2.55
CA ILE A 75 -7.18 -8.76 -1.20
C ILE A 75 -7.83 -7.37 -1.26
N ARG A 76 -8.94 -7.19 -0.53
CA ARG A 76 -9.69 -5.91 -0.44
C ARG A 76 -9.59 -5.23 0.92
N ASP A 77 -9.01 -5.92 1.88
CA ASP A 77 -8.86 -5.45 3.25
C ASP A 77 -7.39 -5.14 3.53
N LEU A 78 -7.09 -3.86 3.77
CA LEU A 78 -5.74 -3.37 4.01
C LEU A 78 -5.36 -3.50 5.50
N PRO A 79 -4.06 -3.60 5.83
CA PRO A 79 -2.94 -3.77 4.90
C PRO A 79 -2.92 -5.16 4.27
N ILE A 80 -2.32 -5.28 3.07
CA ILE A 80 -2.09 -6.55 2.39
C ILE A 80 -0.92 -7.27 3.08
N LYS A 81 -1.23 -8.01 4.15
CA LYS A 81 -0.27 -8.84 4.90
C LYS A 81 -0.06 -10.20 4.24
N ALA A 82 1.09 -10.82 4.48
CA ALA A 82 1.43 -12.14 3.93
C ALA A 82 0.40 -13.21 4.35
N GLU A 83 -0.07 -13.16 5.60
CA GLU A 83 -1.08 -14.06 6.15
C GLU A 83 -2.41 -13.95 5.41
N LYS A 84 -2.83 -12.73 5.03
CA LYS A 84 -4.06 -12.51 4.25
C LYS A 84 -3.96 -13.14 2.86
N ILE A 85 -2.79 -13.04 2.22
CA ILE A 85 -2.53 -13.69 0.92
C ILE A 85 -2.57 -15.21 1.08
N PHE A 86 -1.86 -15.75 2.08
CA PHE A 86 -1.81 -17.18 2.35
C PHE A 86 -3.20 -17.78 2.60
N LEU A 87 -4.00 -17.17 3.48
CA LEU A 87 -5.36 -17.62 3.78
C LEU A 87 -6.26 -17.59 2.55
N ALA A 88 -6.16 -16.54 1.72
CA ALA A 88 -6.95 -16.43 0.49
C ALA A 88 -6.58 -17.52 -0.54
N LEU A 89 -5.29 -17.89 -0.62
CA LEU A 89 -4.83 -18.99 -1.47
C LEU A 89 -5.36 -20.35 -0.99
N GLU A 90 -5.32 -20.62 0.32
CA GLU A 90 -5.86 -21.86 0.89
C GLU A 90 -7.37 -21.97 0.69
N GLU A 91 -8.12 -20.88 0.86
CA GLU A 91 -9.57 -20.86 0.59
C GLU A 91 -9.88 -21.16 -0.88
N THR A 92 -9.06 -20.66 -1.81
CA THR A 92 -9.23 -20.91 -3.24
C THR A 92 -8.94 -22.38 -3.59
N LYS A 93 -7.91 -22.98 -2.98
CA LYS A 93 -7.60 -24.42 -3.15
C LYS A 93 -8.72 -25.31 -2.61
N ALA A 94 -9.30 -24.98 -1.46
CA ALA A 94 -10.38 -25.76 -0.86
C ALA A 94 -11.68 -25.75 -1.68
N LYS A 95 -11.85 -24.76 -2.58
CA LYS A 95 -13.01 -24.62 -3.49
C LYS A 95 -12.80 -25.27 -4.86
N SER A 96 -11.58 -25.71 -5.16
CA SER A 96 -11.21 -26.38 -6.42
C SER A 96 -11.30 -27.89 -6.28
#